data_AF-A0AAV9X2L3-F1
#
_entry.id   AF-A0AAV9X2L3-F1
#
_cell.length_a   1.000
_cell.length_b   1.000
_cell.length_c   1.000
_cell.angle_alpha   90.00
_cell.angle_beta   90.00
_cell.angle_gamma   90.00
#
_symmetry.space_group_name_H-M   'P 1'
#
loop_
_entity.id
_entity.type
_entity.pdbx_description
1 polymer ?
#
loop_
_entity_poly.entity_id
_entity_poly.type
_entity_poly.pdbx_seq_one_letter_code
_entity_poly.pdbx_strand_id
1 'polypeptide(L)'
;MYISRLLHHNGALLLGLAALATAAPQELIRRQSSISTLTWNPPSNLVTPLGQVWDHEVATYSDALGFKNYGYDQLMANGGKLNYCVRWDSSLSLTEAQRAQILTALQRSMKKWIDWFVGFDGFPYSSVPVSIVGYAVRSTSQLQGSTSGYDVYTTTDAGGIPQCDPRCGRFFHQDGNYGSCPGGAARHYDLSLWLTDGFVGGAGGDWGQRIAQEYFMSNLNTDNIHILLHEMGHTFALDDFYDWTPTGVTNFIMLSGSSTVITDFDGWMARDWWRHLKTRYGITGGTTTTTTKTTTTATKTTTTSSTKTTTTKTTTTPVKTTTTTTKSSSGGSPLYGQCGGATWTGPTTCAQGTCTYSNPYYSQCL
;
A
#
# COMPACT_ATOMS: atom_id res chain seq x y z
N MET A 1 -14.72 72.78 -14.32
CA MET A 1 -15.31 71.86 -15.33
C MET A 1 -16.53 71.22 -14.68
N TYR A 2 -17.74 71.78 -14.85
CA TYR A 2 -18.73 71.45 -15.90
C TYR A 2 -18.93 69.92 -16.03
N ILE A 3 -20.09 69.27 -15.90
CA ILE A 3 -21.53 69.62 -15.80
C ILE A 3 -22.28 68.33 -15.38
N SER A 4 -23.45 68.48 -14.72
CA SER A 4 -24.74 67.70 -14.73
C SER A 4 -24.80 66.23 -15.18
N ARG A 5 -25.77 65.36 -14.85
CA ARG A 5 -26.98 65.22 -14.00
C ARG A 5 -27.72 63.97 -14.57
N LEU A 6 -28.70 63.41 -13.84
CA LEU A 6 -29.70 62.40 -14.21
C LEU A 6 -29.28 60.92 -14.10
N LEU A 7 -29.90 60.07 -13.28
CA LEU A 7 -31.32 59.65 -13.10
C LEU A 7 -31.79 58.55 -14.07
N HIS A 8 -32.28 57.46 -13.44
CA HIS A 8 -33.38 56.57 -13.80
C HIS A 8 -33.15 55.21 -14.54
N HIS A 9 -33.72 54.18 -13.88
CA HIS A 9 -34.39 52.96 -14.36
C HIS A 9 -33.65 51.60 -14.37
N ASN A 10 -34.05 50.76 -13.39
CA ASN A 10 -34.58 49.38 -13.45
C ASN A 10 -34.20 48.48 -14.64
N GLY A 11 -33.85 47.22 -14.31
CA GLY A 11 -34.17 46.06 -15.17
C GLY A 11 -33.04 45.04 -15.29
N ALA A 12 -33.23 43.88 -14.68
CA ALA A 12 -32.35 42.72 -14.78
C ALA A 12 -32.22 42.18 -16.21
N LEU A 13 -31.03 41.67 -16.57
CA LEU A 13 -30.93 40.46 -17.39
C LEU A 13 -29.57 39.78 -17.19
N LEU A 14 -29.63 38.54 -16.71
CA LEU A 14 -28.55 37.56 -16.76
C LEU A 14 -28.08 37.39 -18.21
N LEU A 15 -26.76 37.25 -18.43
CA LEU A 15 -26.13 36.33 -19.39
C LEU A 15 -24.61 36.54 -19.40
N GLY A 16 -23.84 35.45 -19.29
CA GLY A 16 -22.47 35.41 -19.84
C GLY A 16 -21.35 35.02 -18.88
N LEU A 17 -21.37 33.82 -18.30
CA LEU A 17 -20.15 33.10 -17.92
C LEU A 17 -20.27 31.62 -18.33
N ALA A 18 -19.91 31.38 -19.59
CA ALA A 18 -19.50 30.10 -20.16
C ALA A 18 -18.43 30.47 -21.21
N ALA A 19 -17.29 29.82 -21.39
CA ALA A 19 -16.77 28.58 -20.87
C ALA A 19 -15.24 28.62 -21.01
N LEU A 20 -14.52 28.10 -20.02
CA LEU A 20 -13.15 27.58 -20.16
C LEU A 20 -13.04 26.39 -19.20
N ALA A 21 -13.84 25.36 -19.48
CA ALA A 21 -13.63 24.03 -18.92
C ALA A 21 -12.52 23.39 -19.75
N THR A 22 -11.30 23.41 -19.21
CA THR A 22 -10.21 22.55 -19.68
C THR A 22 -10.64 21.10 -19.53
N ALA A 23 -10.44 20.33 -20.59
CA ALA A 23 -10.80 18.92 -20.66
C ALA A 23 -10.06 18.13 -19.56
N ALA A 24 -10.77 17.77 -18.50
CA ALA A 24 -10.44 16.57 -17.74
C ALA A 24 -10.54 15.37 -18.70
N PRO A 25 -9.63 14.39 -18.65
CA PRO A 25 -9.74 13.20 -19.49
C PRO A 25 -11.08 12.52 -19.18
N GLN A 26 -11.89 12.32 -20.22
CA GLN A 26 -13.27 11.82 -20.12
C GLN A 26 -13.40 10.45 -19.42
N GLU A 27 -12.28 9.80 -19.14
CA GLU A 27 -12.19 8.55 -18.39
C GLU A 27 -12.59 8.68 -16.91
N LEU A 28 -12.36 9.84 -16.26
CA LEU A 28 -12.68 10.05 -14.85
C LEU A 28 -14.17 10.39 -14.62
N ILE A 29 -14.81 11.08 -15.57
CA ILE A 29 -16.22 11.50 -15.44
C ILE A 29 -17.18 10.33 -15.69
N ARG A 30 -16.78 9.33 -16.49
CA ARG A 30 -17.59 8.11 -16.69
C ARG A 30 -17.71 7.25 -15.41
N ARG A 31 -16.81 7.41 -14.43
CA ARG A 31 -16.82 6.65 -13.16
C ARG A 31 -17.85 7.16 -12.14
N GLN A 32 -18.44 8.34 -12.32
CA GLN A 32 -19.22 9.01 -11.27
C GLN A 32 -20.75 8.83 -11.35
N SER A 33 -21.27 8.11 -12.35
CA SER A 33 -22.71 7.90 -12.54
C SER A 33 -23.13 6.44 -12.30
N SER A 34 -22.90 5.94 -11.08
CA SER A 34 -23.67 4.86 -10.41
C SER A 34 -22.90 4.32 -9.20
N ILE A 35 -22.94 5.06 -8.09
CA ILE A 35 -22.16 4.73 -6.88
C ILE A 35 -22.73 3.49 -6.14
N SER A 36 -23.75 2.81 -6.69
CA SER A 36 -24.33 1.58 -6.13
C SER A 36 -24.29 0.34 -7.05
N THR A 37 -23.52 0.31 -8.16
CA THR A 37 -23.65 -0.81 -9.13
C THR A 37 -22.36 -1.41 -9.72
N LEU A 38 -21.16 -1.02 -9.28
CA LEU A 38 -19.93 -1.68 -9.76
C LEU A 38 -19.69 -2.98 -8.97
N THR A 39 -20.03 -4.11 -9.57
CA THR A 39 -19.73 -5.46 -9.06
C THR A 39 -18.56 -6.08 -9.81
N TRP A 40 -18.14 -7.30 -9.41
CA TRP A 40 -17.12 -8.06 -10.12
C TRP A 40 -17.47 -8.25 -11.61
N ASN A 41 -16.75 -7.55 -12.48
CA ASN A 41 -16.89 -7.61 -13.94
C ASN A 41 -15.59 -7.10 -14.60
N PRO A 42 -14.45 -7.81 -14.44
CA PRO A 42 -13.20 -7.39 -15.05
C PRO A 42 -13.27 -7.44 -16.59
N PRO A 43 -12.45 -6.65 -17.31
CA PRO A 43 -12.25 -6.80 -18.74
C PRO A 43 -11.99 -8.26 -19.13
N SER A 44 -12.54 -8.72 -20.26
CA SER A 44 -12.50 -10.14 -20.64
C SER A 44 -11.08 -10.70 -20.78
N ASN A 45 -10.11 -9.87 -21.18
CA ASN A 45 -8.71 -10.24 -21.26
C ASN A 45 -8.03 -10.40 -19.89
N LEU A 46 -8.64 -9.88 -18.81
CA LEU A 46 -8.13 -10.01 -17.44
C LEU A 46 -8.77 -11.16 -16.67
N VAL A 47 -9.90 -11.71 -17.12
CA VAL A 47 -10.61 -12.80 -16.40
C VAL A 47 -9.70 -14.01 -16.15
N THR A 48 -9.06 -14.54 -17.20
CA THR A 48 -8.16 -15.69 -17.09
C THR A 48 -6.94 -15.43 -16.21
N PRO A 49 -6.13 -14.37 -16.42
CA PRO A 49 -4.98 -14.11 -15.58
C PRO A 49 -5.35 -13.80 -14.12
N LEU A 50 -6.48 -13.13 -13.84
CA LEU A 50 -6.94 -12.92 -12.46
C LEU A 50 -7.28 -14.24 -11.77
N GLY A 51 -7.94 -15.17 -12.47
CA GLY A 51 -8.20 -16.50 -11.92
C GLY A 51 -6.92 -17.29 -11.62
N GLN A 52 -5.90 -17.18 -12.48
CA GLN A 52 -4.59 -17.82 -12.24
C GLN A 52 -3.88 -17.24 -11.02
N VAL A 53 -3.93 -15.92 -10.83
CA VAL A 53 -3.37 -15.26 -9.64
C VAL A 53 -4.11 -15.73 -8.39
N TRP A 54 -5.44 -15.70 -8.40
CA TRP A 54 -6.23 -16.15 -7.26
C TRP A 54 -5.91 -17.58 -6.85
N ASP A 55 -5.92 -18.51 -7.81
CA ASP A 55 -5.63 -19.92 -7.56
C ASP A 55 -4.20 -20.13 -7.04
N HIS A 56 -3.24 -19.34 -7.53
CA HIS A 56 -1.87 -19.36 -7.05
C HIS A 56 -1.76 -18.86 -5.60
N GLU A 57 -2.28 -17.66 -5.30
CA GLU A 57 -2.18 -17.04 -3.98
C GLU A 57 -2.84 -17.92 -2.90
N VAL A 58 -4.05 -18.45 -3.14
CA VAL A 58 -4.72 -19.32 -2.15
C VAL A 58 -4.07 -20.69 -1.98
N ALA A 59 -3.29 -21.16 -2.97
CA ALA A 59 -2.52 -22.40 -2.86
C ALA A 59 -1.19 -22.18 -2.13
N THR A 60 -0.60 -20.98 -2.24
CA THR A 60 0.65 -20.60 -1.57
C THR A 60 0.50 -20.53 -0.05
N TYR A 61 -0.65 -20.03 0.43
CA TYR A 61 -0.87 -19.80 1.86
C TYR A 61 -1.84 -20.80 2.49
N SER A 62 -1.45 -21.38 3.62
CA SER A 62 -2.30 -22.34 4.35
C SER A 62 -3.59 -21.74 4.93
N ASP A 63 -3.65 -20.42 5.15
CA ASP A 63 -4.84 -19.73 5.68
C ASP A 63 -4.94 -18.27 5.19
N ALA A 64 -4.92 -18.08 3.86
CA ALA A 64 -5.05 -16.76 3.23
C ALA A 64 -6.25 -15.95 3.74
N LEU A 65 -7.44 -16.57 3.82
CA LEU A 65 -8.68 -15.88 4.20
C LEU A 65 -8.85 -15.71 5.72
N GLY A 66 -8.13 -16.50 6.52
CA GLY A 66 -8.12 -16.41 7.97
C GLY A 66 -7.08 -15.43 8.52
N PHE A 67 -6.15 -14.93 7.72
CA PHE A 67 -5.31 -13.80 8.15
C PHE A 67 -6.14 -12.52 8.35
N LYS A 68 -5.97 -11.80 9.47
CA LYS A 68 -6.83 -10.66 9.86
C LYS A 68 -6.15 -9.30 9.97
N ASN A 69 -5.02 -9.10 9.28
CA ASN A 69 -4.31 -7.82 9.30
C ASN A 69 -4.02 -7.21 7.93
N TYR A 70 -4.68 -7.65 6.85
CA TYR A 70 -4.55 -6.97 5.56
C TYR A 70 -5.03 -5.52 5.64
N GLY A 71 -4.65 -4.68 4.67
CA GLY A 71 -5.10 -3.30 4.55
C GLY A 71 -6.63 -3.17 4.62
N TYR A 72 -7.37 -4.14 4.07
CA TYR A 72 -8.83 -4.22 4.23
C TYR A 72 -9.25 -4.30 5.71
N ASP A 73 -8.60 -5.15 6.51
CA ASP A 73 -8.87 -5.30 7.93
C ASP A 73 -8.52 -4.05 8.72
N GLN A 74 -7.40 -3.42 8.38
CA GLN A 74 -6.95 -2.18 9.02
C GLN A 74 -7.96 -1.06 8.77
N LEU A 75 -8.42 -0.91 7.52
CA LEU A 75 -9.47 0.05 7.17
C LEU A 75 -10.78 -0.22 7.90
N MET A 76 -11.19 -1.49 8.03
CA MET A 76 -12.42 -1.83 8.76
C MET A 76 -12.28 -1.59 10.26
N ALA A 77 -11.12 -1.92 10.85
CA ALA A 77 -10.84 -1.72 12.26
C ALA A 77 -10.73 -0.23 12.65
N ASN A 78 -10.16 0.60 11.77
CA ASN A 78 -9.94 2.03 12.03
C ASN A 78 -10.98 2.95 11.35
N GLY A 79 -12.16 2.40 11.01
CA GLY A 79 -13.29 3.20 10.50
C GLY A 79 -13.00 3.99 9.23
N GLY A 80 -12.24 3.40 8.30
CA GLY A 80 -11.91 3.99 7.01
C GLY A 80 -10.75 4.98 7.05
N LYS A 81 -9.88 4.89 8.06
CA LYS A 81 -8.68 5.72 8.20
C LYS A 81 -7.44 4.84 8.27
N LEU A 82 -6.29 5.41 7.94
CA LEU A 82 -5.00 4.78 8.16
C LEU A 82 -4.07 5.73 8.91
N ASN A 83 -3.53 5.27 10.02
CA ASN A 83 -2.52 5.97 10.79
C ASN A 83 -1.15 5.35 10.51
N TYR A 84 -0.20 6.17 10.11
CA TYR A 84 1.19 5.78 9.91
C TYR A 84 2.06 6.18 11.08
N CYS A 85 3.07 5.36 11.38
CA CYS A 85 4.23 5.79 12.14
C CYS A 85 5.50 5.65 11.31
N VAL A 86 6.23 6.75 11.14
CA VAL A 86 7.46 6.79 10.34
C VAL A 86 8.64 6.35 11.18
N ARG A 87 9.37 5.33 10.73
CA ARG A 87 10.66 4.94 11.28
C ARG A 87 11.75 5.58 10.42
N TRP A 88 12.34 6.66 10.94
CA TRP A 88 13.42 7.37 10.28
C TRP A 88 14.76 6.76 10.69
N ASP A 89 15.16 5.72 9.96
CA ASP A 89 16.46 5.08 10.12
C ASP A 89 17.49 5.74 9.21
N SER A 90 17.72 7.02 9.48
CA SER A 90 18.70 7.83 8.77
C SER A 90 19.49 8.68 9.75
N SER A 91 20.72 9.00 9.39
CA SER A 91 21.56 9.96 10.13
C SER A 91 21.17 11.42 9.88
N LEU A 92 20.40 11.68 8.82
CA LEU A 92 20.02 13.02 8.41
C LEU A 92 18.95 13.62 9.35
N SER A 93 18.84 14.95 9.33
CA SER A 93 17.74 15.67 9.98
C SER A 93 16.55 15.83 9.03
N LEU A 94 15.36 15.89 9.60
CA LEU A 94 14.10 16.19 8.93
C LEU A 94 13.59 17.56 9.36
N THR A 95 13.33 18.43 8.39
CA THR A 95 12.56 19.67 8.60
C THR A 95 11.07 19.39 8.73
N GLU A 96 10.34 20.33 9.32
CA GLU A 96 8.87 20.28 9.37
C GLU A 96 8.24 20.25 7.96
N ALA A 97 8.79 21.02 7.02
CA ALA A 97 8.35 21.02 5.63
C ALA A 97 8.55 19.64 4.96
N GLN A 98 9.70 19.00 5.16
CA GLN A 98 9.95 17.64 4.66
C GLN A 98 8.96 16.63 5.25
N ARG A 99 8.67 16.71 6.56
CA ARG A 99 7.67 15.83 7.18
C ARG A 99 6.27 16.01 6.60
N ALA A 100 5.86 17.25 6.31
CA ALA A 100 4.62 17.51 5.60
C ALA A 100 4.60 16.93 4.18
N GLN A 101 5.73 16.98 3.46
CA GLN A 101 5.88 16.35 2.14
C GLN A 101 5.81 14.82 2.21
N ILE A 102 6.41 14.19 3.25
CA ILE A 102 6.31 12.74 3.49
C ILE A 102 4.83 12.34 3.65
N LEU A 103 4.06 13.08 4.46
CA LEU A 103 2.62 12.83 4.61
C LEU A 103 1.87 12.97 3.28
N THR A 104 2.17 14.03 2.53
CA THR A 104 1.52 14.29 1.23
C THR A 104 1.82 13.16 0.23
N ALA A 105 3.06 12.66 0.21
CA ALA A 105 3.47 11.53 -0.63
C ALA A 105 2.75 10.24 -0.22
N LEU A 106 2.67 9.93 1.08
CA LEU A 106 1.92 8.78 1.59
C LEU A 106 0.43 8.85 1.22
N GLN A 107 -0.19 10.01 1.43
CA GLN A 107 -1.59 10.25 1.07
C GLN A 107 -1.83 10.03 -0.43
N ARG A 108 -0.97 10.60 -1.29
CA ARG A 108 -1.07 10.43 -2.75
C ARG A 108 -0.92 8.98 -3.17
N SER A 109 0.10 8.28 -2.65
CA SER A 109 0.37 6.89 -3.02
C SER A 109 -0.74 5.93 -2.55
N MET A 110 -1.17 6.04 -1.28
CA MET A 110 -2.24 5.20 -0.75
C MET A 110 -3.57 5.47 -1.44
N LYS A 111 -3.87 6.73 -1.77
CA LYS A 111 -5.09 7.08 -2.51
C LYS A 111 -5.21 6.32 -3.83
N LYS A 112 -4.11 6.09 -4.56
CA LYS A 112 -4.15 5.36 -5.83
C LYS A 112 -4.62 3.92 -5.67
N TRP A 113 -4.27 3.26 -4.56
CA TRP A 113 -4.82 1.95 -4.22
C TRP A 113 -6.29 2.05 -3.78
N ILE A 114 -6.61 3.00 -2.89
CA ILE A 114 -7.98 3.16 -2.36
C ILE A 114 -9.01 3.48 -3.45
N ASP A 115 -8.63 4.26 -4.48
CA ASP A 115 -9.50 4.63 -5.59
C ASP A 115 -10.00 3.41 -6.38
N TRP A 116 -9.32 2.26 -6.30
CA TRP A 116 -9.82 1.01 -6.87
C TRP A 116 -11.04 0.46 -6.11
N PHE A 117 -11.17 0.72 -4.82
CA PHE A 117 -12.27 0.19 -4.01
C PHE A 117 -13.47 1.13 -3.92
N VAL A 118 -13.28 2.45 -4.08
CA VAL A 118 -14.37 3.43 -3.97
C VAL A 118 -15.53 3.09 -4.93
N GLY A 119 -16.71 2.84 -4.36
CA GLY A 119 -17.92 2.50 -5.10
C GLY A 119 -17.97 1.07 -5.66
N PHE A 120 -16.97 0.24 -5.36
CA PHE A 120 -16.89 -1.14 -5.82
C PHE A 120 -17.44 -2.12 -4.76
N ASP A 121 -18.40 -2.94 -5.18
CA ASP A 121 -18.80 -4.19 -4.53
C ASP A 121 -19.05 -4.08 -3.00
N GLY A 122 -19.75 -3.01 -2.62
CA GLY A 122 -20.13 -2.75 -1.22
C GLY A 122 -19.02 -2.16 -0.35
N PHE A 123 -17.87 -1.77 -0.90
CA PHE A 123 -16.83 -1.08 -0.15
C PHE A 123 -17.37 0.19 0.53
N PRO A 124 -17.24 0.34 1.86
CA PRO A 124 -18.04 1.30 2.62
C PRO A 124 -17.47 2.72 2.64
N TYR A 125 -16.25 2.93 2.14
CA TYR A 125 -15.54 4.20 2.25
C TYR A 125 -15.44 4.92 0.91
N SER A 126 -15.85 6.18 0.87
CA SER A 126 -15.69 7.06 -0.31
C SER A 126 -14.31 7.72 -0.38
N SER A 127 -13.58 7.71 0.73
CA SER A 127 -12.21 8.18 0.86
C SER A 127 -11.59 7.57 2.10
N VAL A 128 -10.26 7.50 2.14
CA VAL A 128 -9.50 7.02 3.31
C VAL A 128 -8.49 8.10 3.70
N PRO A 129 -8.72 8.83 4.81
CA PRO A 129 -7.73 9.74 5.35
C PRO A 129 -6.49 8.99 5.85
N VAL A 130 -5.31 9.45 5.41
CA VAL A 130 -4.02 8.96 5.91
C VAL A 130 -3.39 10.04 6.79
N SER A 131 -2.95 9.68 7.98
CA SER A 131 -2.27 10.56 8.94
C SER A 131 -0.93 9.97 9.38
N ILE A 132 0.02 10.80 9.80
CA ILE A 132 1.21 10.33 10.54
C ILE A 132 1.01 10.67 12.01
N VAL A 133 0.94 9.65 12.85
CA VAL A 133 0.72 9.79 14.31
C VAL A 133 2.00 9.65 15.11
N GLY A 134 3.11 9.27 14.48
CA GLY A 134 4.40 9.19 15.16
C GLY A 134 5.61 9.20 14.25
N TYR A 135 6.74 9.61 14.82
CA TYR A 135 8.07 9.50 14.23
C TYR A 135 9.01 8.81 15.21
N ALA A 136 9.64 7.72 14.78
CA ALA A 136 10.76 7.12 15.48
C ALA A 136 12.08 7.60 14.86
N VAL A 137 12.96 8.16 15.70
CA VAL A 137 14.26 8.75 15.31
C VAL A 137 15.34 8.29 16.29
N ARG A 138 16.62 8.39 15.92
CA ARG A 138 17.73 8.10 16.86
C ARG A 138 17.87 9.18 17.93
N SER A 139 17.61 10.42 17.56
CA SER A 139 17.59 11.57 18.46
C SER A 139 16.45 12.52 18.11
N THR A 140 15.77 13.07 19.12
CA THR A 140 14.72 14.08 18.92
C THR A 140 15.24 15.30 18.17
N SER A 141 16.54 15.61 18.29
CA SER A 141 17.19 16.71 17.56
C SER A 141 17.20 16.53 16.04
N GLN A 142 16.95 15.33 15.53
CA GLN A 142 16.80 15.10 14.09
C GLN A 142 15.50 15.71 13.55
N LEU A 143 14.49 15.94 14.39
CA LEU A 143 13.24 16.57 13.98
C LEU A 143 13.32 18.08 14.24
N GLN A 144 13.61 18.83 13.19
CA GLN A 144 13.67 20.29 13.23
C GLN A 144 12.26 20.90 13.13
N GLY A 145 12.01 22.00 13.84
CA GLY A 145 10.69 22.67 13.87
C GLY A 145 9.73 22.02 14.86
N SER A 146 8.43 22.26 14.68
CA SER A 146 7.41 21.73 15.59
C SER A 146 7.25 20.22 15.45
N THR A 147 7.05 19.55 16.57
CA THR A 147 6.60 18.14 16.64
C THR A 147 5.19 18.01 17.21
N SER A 148 4.45 19.11 17.31
CA SER A 148 3.06 19.09 17.74
C SER A 148 2.21 18.25 16.78
N GLY A 149 1.38 17.37 17.32
CA GLY A 149 0.39 16.63 16.53
C GLY A 149 0.73 15.16 16.30
N TYR A 150 1.94 14.71 16.64
CA TYR A 150 2.34 13.29 16.62
C TYR A 150 3.31 12.99 17.77
N ASP A 151 3.48 11.71 18.06
CA ASP A 151 4.40 11.26 19.10
C ASP A 151 5.83 11.10 18.54
N VAL A 152 6.84 11.36 19.37
CA VAL A 152 8.26 11.19 18.98
C VAL A 152 8.87 10.08 19.82
N TYR A 153 9.36 9.05 19.14
CA TYR A 153 9.96 7.87 19.75
C TYR A 153 11.47 7.89 19.52
N THR A 154 12.25 7.57 20.56
CA THR A 154 13.70 7.41 20.49
C THR A 154 14.16 6.01 20.88
N THR A 155 13.22 5.09 21.08
CA THR A 155 13.48 3.66 21.30
C THR A 155 13.92 2.99 20.01
N THR A 156 14.64 1.87 20.13
CA THR A 156 15.07 1.06 19.00
C THR A 156 14.57 -0.38 19.14
N ASP A 157 14.44 -1.06 18.02
CA ASP A 157 14.22 -2.51 18.01
C ASP A 157 15.51 -3.29 18.34
N ALA A 158 15.44 -4.62 18.28
CA ALA A 158 16.57 -5.50 18.53
C ALA A 158 17.77 -5.27 17.57
N GLY A 159 17.54 -4.67 16.41
CA GLY A 159 18.57 -4.30 15.43
C GLY A 159 19.17 -2.92 15.65
N GLY A 160 18.76 -2.18 16.70
CA GLY A 160 19.22 -0.81 16.94
C GLY A 160 18.61 0.21 15.97
N ILE A 161 17.50 -0.15 15.32
CA ILE A 161 16.78 0.69 14.34
C ILE A 161 15.69 1.46 15.07
N PRO A 162 15.55 2.79 14.89
CA PRO A 162 14.50 3.57 15.54
C PRO A 162 13.13 2.93 15.35
N GLN A 163 12.40 2.69 16.45
CA GLN A 163 11.16 1.92 16.45
C GLN A 163 10.01 2.74 17.05
N CYS A 164 8.90 2.78 16.34
CA CYS A 164 7.62 3.24 16.87
C CYS A 164 7.17 2.32 18.00
N ASP A 165 6.51 2.86 19.02
CA ASP A 165 6.15 2.06 20.21
C ASP A 165 5.26 0.85 19.83
N PRO A 166 5.71 -0.40 20.04
CA PRO A 166 4.94 -1.59 19.70
C PRO A 166 3.57 -1.63 20.35
N ARG A 167 3.40 -1.00 21.52
CA ARG A 167 2.11 -0.90 22.24
C ARG A 167 1.04 -0.11 21.48
N CYS A 168 1.46 0.65 20.48
CA CYS A 168 0.59 1.46 19.62
C CYS A 168 0.43 0.87 18.21
N GLY A 169 1.18 -0.17 17.85
CA GLY A 169 1.17 -0.70 16.49
C GLY A 169 0.15 -1.80 16.28
N ARG A 170 -0.70 -1.66 15.25
CA ARG A 170 -1.71 -2.66 14.89
C ARG A 170 -1.10 -4.05 14.61
N PHE A 171 0.09 -4.10 14.01
CA PHE A 171 0.83 -5.34 13.80
C PHE A 171 0.99 -6.17 15.09
N PHE A 172 1.17 -5.50 16.23
CA PHE A 172 1.32 -6.12 17.56
C PHE A 172 -0.02 -6.31 18.29
N HIS A 173 -1.03 -5.51 17.93
CA HIS A 173 -2.34 -5.43 18.57
C HIS A 173 -3.48 -5.64 17.56
N GLN A 174 -3.48 -6.81 16.91
CA GLN A 174 -4.52 -7.15 15.92
C GLN A 174 -5.92 -7.30 16.55
N ASP A 175 -5.97 -7.52 17.87
CA ASP A 175 -7.17 -7.51 18.71
C ASP A 175 -7.81 -6.12 18.87
N GLY A 176 -7.14 -5.06 18.40
CA GLY A 176 -7.59 -3.67 18.51
C GLY A 176 -7.44 -3.08 19.91
N ASN A 177 -6.72 -3.75 20.82
CA ASN A 177 -6.53 -3.29 22.18
C ASN A 177 -5.28 -2.39 22.30
N TYR A 178 -5.49 -1.09 22.18
CA TYR A 178 -4.44 -0.08 22.34
C TYR A 178 -4.41 0.56 23.74
N GLY A 179 -4.97 -0.10 24.76
CA GLY A 179 -5.03 0.45 26.12
C GLY A 179 -3.67 0.70 26.76
N SER A 180 -2.62 0.03 26.28
CA SER A 180 -1.23 0.22 26.72
C SER A 180 -0.45 1.26 25.89
N CYS A 181 -1.04 1.79 24.82
CA CYS A 181 -0.42 2.83 24.01
C CYS A 181 -0.33 4.13 24.85
N PRO A 182 0.86 4.72 25.08
CA PRO A 182 1.02 5.87 25.96
C PRO A 182 0.18 7.08 25.57
N GLY A 183 0.00 7.30 24.26
CA GLY A 183 -0.85 8.35 23.70
C GLY A 183 -2.34 7.98 23.59
N GLY A 184 -2.73 6.81 24.11
CA GLY A 184 -4.07 6.23 23.99
C GLY A 184 -4.38 5.71 22.58
N ALA A 185 -5.57 5.13 22.43
CA ALA A 185 -6.00 4.53 21.16
C ALA A 185 -6.01 5.52 19.99
N ALA A 186 -6.17 6.83 20.23
CA ALA A 186 -6.10 7.83 19.16
C ALA A 186 -4.69 7.99 18.55
N ARG A 187 -3.65 7.49 19.22
CA ARG A 187 -2.25 7.52 18.78
C ARG A 187 -1.74 6.19 18.22
N HIS A 188 -2.61 5.18 18.09
CA HIS A 188 -2.24 3.93 17.44
C HIS A 188 -1.91 4.16 15.95
N TYR A 189 -1.03 3.32 15.41
CA TYR A 189 -0.72 3.28 13.99
C TYR A 189 -1.05 1.92 13.39
N ASP A 190 -1.60 1.94 12.18
CA ASP A 190 -1.94 0.76 11.39
C ASP A 190 -0.72 0.23 10.63
N LEU A 191 0.05 1.15 10.05
CA LEU A 191 1.18 0.86 9.16
C LEU A 191 2.42 1.63 9.61
N SER A 192 3.59 1.08 9.34
CA SER A 192 4.86 1.76 9.57
C SER A 192 5.60 2.03 8.26
N LEU A 193 6.01 3.27 8.02
CA LEU A 193 6.88 3.62 6.90
C LEU A 193 8.33 3.69 7.39
N TRP A 194 9.17 2.78 6.94
CA TRP A 194 10.58 2.72 7.30
C TRP A 194 11.38 3.37 6.17
N LEU A 195 11.99 4.50 6.47
CA LEU A 195 12.90 5.20 5.57
C LEU A 195 14.30 4.92 6.06
N THR A 196 15.01 4.05 5.34
CA THR A 196 16.27 3.46 5.77
C THR A 196 17.43 3.95 4.91
N ASP A 197 18.50 4.45 5.53
CA ASP A 197 19.75 4.79 4.84
C ASP A 197 20.38 3.54 4.19
N GLY A 198 20.74 3.66 2.90
CA GLY A 198 21.46 2.63 2.14
C GLY A 198 20.67 1.36 1.85
N PHE A 199 19.36 1.34 2.10
CA PHE A 199 18.51 0.21 1.74
C PHE A 199 18.34 0.11 0.23
N VAL A 200 18.26 -1.11 -0.30
CA VAL A 200 18.11 -1.35 -1.74
C VAL A 200 16.82 -2.12 -1.98
N GLY A 201 16.02 -1.66 -2.94
CA GLY A 201 14.70 -2.22 -3.23
C GLY A 201 13.64 -1.74 -2.23
N GLY A 202 12.64 -2.58 -2.01
CA GLY A 202 11.56 -2.37 -1.07
C GLY A 202 11.21 -3.65 -0.32
N ALA A 203 10.50 -3.51 0.78
CA ALA A 203 9.83 -4.60 1.46
C ALA A 203 8.51 -4.11 2.05
N GLY A 204 7.44 -4.87 1.91
CA GLY A 204 6.10 -4.45 2.26
C GLY A 204 5.28 -5.58 2.86
N GLY A 205 4.15 -5.22 3.46
CA GLY A 205 3.20 -6.18 4.01
C GLY A 205 2.15 -5.53 4.89
N ASP A 206 1.60 -6.33 5.79
CA ASP A 206 0.59 -5.91 6.76
C ASP A 206 1.13 -4.94 7.81
N TRP A 207 2.43 -4.97 8.10
CA TRP A 207 3.10 -4.08 9.05
C TRP A 207 3.44 -2.70 8.47
N GLY A 208 3.44 -2.54 7.14
CA GLY A 208 3.85 -1.31 6.47
C GLY A 208 4.80 -1.51 5.29
N GLN A 209 5.66 -0.52 5.06
CA GLN A 209 6.59 -0.48 3.94
C GLN A 209 7.99 -0.06 4.43
N ARG A 210 9.04 -0.63 3.85
CA ARG A 210 10.42 -0.22 4.01
C ARG A 210 11.03 0.05 2.66
N ILE A 211 11.62 1.23 2.52
CA ILE A 211 12.28 1.68 1.29
C ILE A 211 13.51 2.53 1.64
N ALA A 212 14.38 2.72 0.66
CA ALA A 212 15.54 3.59 0.78
C ALA A 212 15.09 5.03 1.07
N GLN A 213 15.68 5.64 2.10
CA GLN A 213 15.33 7.00 2.51
C GLN A 213 15.58 8.02 1.39
N GLU A 214 16.69 7.90 0.71
CA GLU A 214 17.20 8.77 -0.35
C GLU A 214 16.31 8.65 -1.59
N TYR A 215 15.94 7.42 -1.94
CA TYR A 215 14.98 7.16 -3.01
C TYR A 215 13.64 7.80 -2.70
N PHE A 216 13.07 7.58 -1.52
CA PHE A 216 11.78 8.15 -1.16
C PHE A 216 11.83 9.69 -1.15
N MET A 217 12.84 10.26 -0.51
CA MET A 217 12.97 11.71 -0.36
C MET A 217 13.22 12.41 -1.71
N SER A 218 13.95 11.79 -2.64
CA SER A 218 14.13 12.31 -4.01
C SER A 218 12.86 12.24 -4.87
N ASN A 219 11.88 11.41 -4.48
CA ASN A 219 10.63 11.19 -5.22
C ASN A 219 9.39 11.79 -4.54
N LEU A 220 9.54 12.61 -3.48
CA LEU A 220 8.40 13.16 -2.71
C LEU A 220 7.34 13.89 -3.56
N ASN A 221 7.75 14.46 -4.69
CA ASN A 221 6.88 15.25 -5.57
C ASN A 221 6.51 14.51 -6.87
N THR A 222 7.00 13.28 -7.08
CA THR A 222 6.60 12.52 -8.26
C THR A 222 5.19 12.00 -8.07
N ASP A 223 4.44 11.89 -9.17
CA ASP A 223 3.07 11.38 -9.10
C ASP A 223 3.08 9.92 -8.64
N ASN A 224 4.04 9.12 -9.11
CA ASN A 224 4.18 7.70 -8.77
C ASN A 224 5.56 7.44 -8.14
N ILE A 225 5.55 7.14 -6.84
CA ILE A 225 6.73 6.64 -6.14
C ILE A 225 6.74 5.12 -6.32
N HIS A 226 7.26 4.65 -7.45
CA HIS A 226 7.13 3.28 -7.94
C HIS A 226 7.35 2.22 -6.85
N ILE A 227 8.50 2.21 -6.16
CA ILE A 227 8.78 1.18 -5.14
C ILE A 227 7.75 1.26 -4.01
N LEU A 228 7.40 2.45 -3.55
CA LEU A 228 6.38 2.59 -2.49
C LEU A 228 5.01 2.04 -2.94
N LEU A 229 4.61 2.28 -4.19
CA LEU A 229 3.34 1.79 -4.71
C LEU A 229 3.33 0.25 -4.79
N HIS A 230 4.44 -0.36 -5.20
CA HIS A 230 4.63 -1.81 -5.16
C HIS A 230 4.52 -2.34 -3.73
N GLU A 231 5.28 -1.79 -2.77
CA GLU A 231 5.25 -2.25 -1.37
C GLU A 231 3.88 -2.05 -0.70
N MET A 232 3.11 -1.04 -1.12
CA MET A 232 1.72 -0.86 -0.67
C MET A 232 0.78 -1.93 -1.22
N GLY A 233 1.09 -2.57 -2.36
CA GLY A 233 0.31 -3.69 -2.90
C GLY A 233 0.29 -4.88 -1.95
N HIS A 234 1.42 -5.19 -1.30
CA HIS A 234 1.49 -6.24 -0.28
C HIS A 234 0.61 -5.96 0.95
N THR A 235 0.38 -4.68 1.29
CA THR A 235 -0.62 -4.34 2.32
C THR A 235 -2.02 -4.82 1.92
N PHE A 236 -2.33 -4.86 0.62
CA PHE A 236 -3.59 -5.37 0.07
C PHE A 236 -3.51 -6.83 -0.39
N ALA A 237 -2.65 -7.63 0.26
CA ALA A 237 -2.53 -9.07 0.07
C ALA A 237 -1.99 -9.52 -1.30
N LEU A 238 -1.44 -8.60 -2.09
CA LEU A 238 -0.89 -8.95 -3.40
C LEU A 238 0.51 -9.53 -3.26
N ASP A 239 0.79 -10.63 -3.94
CA ASP A 239 2.10 -11.25 -3.95
C ASP A 239 3.08 -10.59 -4.93
N ASP A 240 4.36 -10.87 -4.72
CA ASP A 240 5.41 -10.64 -5.72
C ASP A 240 5.35 -11.68 -6.84
N PHE A 241 5.74 -11.27 -8.05
CA PHE A 241 5.79 -12.13 -9.24
C PHE A 241 7.24 -12.32 -9.72
N TYR A 242 8.03 -13.16 -9.02
CA TYR A 242 9.45 -13.35 -9.34
C TYR A 242 9.72 -14.44 -10.38
N ASP A 243 8.98 -15.53 -10.34
CA ASP A 243 9.28 -16.79 -11.04
C ASP A 243 8.17 -17.23 -12.01
N TRP A 244 7.08 -16.47 -12.07
CA TRP A 244 5.99 -16.73 -13.00
C TRP A 244 5.24 -15.44 -13.36
N THR A 245 4.50 -15.49 -14.47
CA THR A 245 3.57 -14.42 -14.85
C THR A 245 2.26 -15.03 -15.34
N PRO A 246 1.11 -14.41 -15.03
CA PRO A 246 -0.18 -14.90 -15.49
C PRO A 246 -0.33 -14.67 -17.01
N THR A 247 -1.16 -15.50 -17.63
CA THR A 247 -1.27 -15.58 -19.09
C THR A 247 -1.73 -14.25 -19.68
N GLY A 248 -0.93 -13.71 -20.60
CA GLY A 248 -1.29 -12.52 -21.38
C GLY A 248 -1.09 -11.19 -20.66
N VAL A 249 -0.47 -11.18 -19.47
CA VAL A 249 -0.15 -9.94 -18.74
C VAL A 249 1.34 -9.94 -18.38
N THR A 250 2.06 -8.94 -18.86
CA THR A 250 3.53 -8.84 -18.70
C THR A 250 3.98 -7.50 -18.12
N ASN A 251 3.04 -6.62 -17.76
CA ASN A 251 3.31 -5.28 -17.27
C ASN A 251 2.28 -4.87 -16.22
N PHE A 252 2.69 -4.90 -14.95
CA PHE A 252 1.87 -4.56 -13.79
C PHE A 252 2.77 -4.35 -12.57
N ILE A 253 2.36 -3.53 -11.60
CA ILE A 253 3.27 -3.04 -10.57
C ILE A 253 3.80 -4.16 -9.68
N MET A 254 3.01 -5.20 -9.43
CA MET A 254 3.43 -6.35 -8.60
C MET A 254 4.43 -7.28 -9.30
N LEU A 255 4.57 -7.17 -10.63
CA LEU A 255 5.72 -7.70 -11.35
C LEU A 255 6.83 -6.66 -11.29
N SER A 256 7.65 -6.76 -10.25
CA SER A 256 8.65 -5.75 -9.88
C SER A 256 9.48 -5.27 -11.07
N GLY A 257 9.54 -3.95 -11.26
CA GLY A 257 10.27 -3.33 -12.37
C GLY A 257 9.56 -3.32 -13.72
N SER A 258 8.45 -4.05 -13.91
CA SER A 258 7.74 -4.04 -15.19
C SER A 258 6.93 -2.76 -15.40
N SER A 259 6.25 -2.27 -14.36
CA SER A 259 5.44 -1.04 -14.38
C SER A 259 5.87 -0.06 -13.30
N THR A 260 5.87 1.24 -13.61
CA THR A 260 6.10 2.31 -12.61
C THR A 260 4.81 2.87 -12.01
N VAL A 261 3.65 2.34 -12.41
CA VAL A 261 2.31 2.76 -12.00
C VAL A 261 1.44 1.57 -11.65
N ILE A 262 0.45 1.77 -10.78
CA ILE A 262 -0.61 0.77 -10.53
C ILE A 262 -1.42 0.64 -11.83
N THR A 263 -1.40 -0.54 -12.43
CA THR A 263 -2.12 -0.84 -13.67
C THR A 263 -3.54 -1.32 -13.38
N ASP A 264 -4.33 -1.49 -14.44
CA ASP A 264 -5.66 -2.10 -14.33
C ASP A 264 -5.59 -3.51 -13.74
N PHE A 265 -4.58 -4.29 -14.09
CA PHE A 265 -4.44 -5.65 -13.58
C PHE A 265 -4.23 -5.65 -12.06
N ASP A 266 -3.34 -4.79 -11.55
CA ASP A 266 -3.09 -4.62 -10.12
C ASP A 266 -4.36 -4.23 -9.35
N GLY A 267 -5.09 -3.26 -9.89
CA GLY A 267 -6.35 -2.81 -9.33
C GLY A 267 -7.42 -3.90 -9.26
N TRP A 268 -7.50 -4.73 -10.30
CA TRP A 268 -8.41 -5.87 -10.33
C TRP A 268 -8.00 -7.02 -9.41
N MET A 269 -6.69 -7.28 -9.24
CA MET A 269 -6.20 -8.24 -8.24
C MET A 269 -6.62 -7.80 -6.83
N ALA A 270 -6.42 -6.51 -6.50
CA ALA A 270 -6.84 -5.99 -5.20
C ALA A 270 -8.37 -6.03 -5.01
N ARG A 271 -9.16 -5.82 -6.07
CA ARG A 271 -10.61 -6.01 -6.03
C ARG A 271 -11.02 -7.47 -5.83
N ASP A 272 -10.22 -8.40 -6.34
CA ASP A 272 -10.47 -9.83 -6.22
C ASP A 272 -10.34 -10.28 -4.75
N TRP A 273 -9.30 -9.81 -4.07
CA TRP A 273 -9.17 -9.96 -2.62
C TRP A 273 -10.35 -9.36 -1.86
N TRP A 274 -10.75 -8.13 -2.19
CA TRP A 274 -11.90 -7.49 -1.55
C TRP A 274 -13.16 -8.34 -1.64
N ARG A 275 -13.52 -8.84 -2.83
CA ARG A 275 -14.78 -9.58 -3.00
C ARG A 275 -14.81 -10.89 -2.21
N HIS A 276 -13.66 -11.52 -1.97
CA HIS A 276 -13.56 -12.74 -1.15
C HIS A 276 -13.56 -12.43 0.34
N LEU A 277 -13.02 -11.28 0.75
CA LEU A 277 -12.95 -10.90 2.16
C LEU A 277 -14.22 -10.22 2.66
N LYS A 278 -14.94 -9.42 1.85
CA LYS A 278 -16.01 -8.50 2.30
C LYS A 278 -17.06 -9.10 3.23
N THR A 279 -17.41 -10.37 3.04
CA THR A 279 -18.43 -11.06 3.85
C THR A 279 -18.05 -11.18 5.32
N ARG A 280 -16.76 -11.24 5.64
CA ARG A 280 -16.26 -11.25 7.02
C ARG A 280 -16.54 -9.94 7.77
N TYR A 281 -16.84 -8.86 7.04
CA TYR A 281 -17.20 -7.56 7.60
C TYR A 281 -18.72 -7.33 7.61
N GLY A 282 -19.52 -8.37 7.35
CA GLY A 282 -20.98 -8.27 7.26
C GLY A 282 -21.48 -7.59 5.98
N ILE A 283 -20.62 -7.43 4.97
CA ILE A 283 -20.98 -6.81 3.69
C ILE A 283 -21.46 -7.90 2.73
N THR A 284 -22.76 -7.90 2.46
CA THR A 284 -23.40 -8.81 1.49
C THR A 284 -23.97 -8.00 0.33
N GLY A 285 -23.35 -8.08 -0.84
CA GLY A 285 -23.84 -7.44 -2.07
C GLY A 285 -22.93 -7.78 -3.25
N GLY A 286 -23.50 -8.14 -4.41
CA GLY A 286 -22.78 -8.32 -5.68
C GLY A 286 -22.82 -9.72 -6.32
N THR A 287 -23.33 -10.75 -5.65
CA THR A 287 -23.46 -12.10 -6.24
C THR A 287 -24.93 -12.48 -6.38
N THR A 288 -25.55 -12.14 -7.51
CA THR A 288 -26.74 -12.86 -7.97
C THR A 288 -26.27 -14.20 -8.52
N THR A 289 -25.95 -15.16 -7.64
CA THR A 289 -25.95 -16.57 -8.05
C THR A 289 -27.41 -16.96 -8.16
N THR A 290 -27.90 -17.13 -9.39
CA THR A 290 -29.16 -17.83 -9.66
C THR A 290 -29.00 -19.28 -9.19
N THR A 291 -29.22 -19.53 -7.90
CA THR A 291 -29.36 -20.90 -7.40
C THR A 291 -30.81 -21.30 -7.62
N THR A 292 -31.05 -22.01 -8.72
CA THR A 292 -32.26 -22.82 -8.90
C THR A 292 -32.40 -23.72 -7.69
N LYS A 293 -33.42 -23.43 -6.88
CA LYS A 293 -33.76 -24.13 -5.65
C LYS A 293 -34.34 -25.50 -6.01
N THR A 294 -33.49 -26.50 -6.17
CA THR A 294 -33.94 -27.90 -6.18
C THR A 294 -33.90 -28.43 -4.75
N THR A 295 -35.10 -28.55 -4.19
CA THR A 295 -35.38 -29.11 -2.87
C THR A 295 -35.10 -30.62 -2.88
N THR A 296 -34.09 -31.08 -2.15
CA THR A 296 -33.96 -32.49 -1.76
C THR A 296 -33.72 -32.59 -0.26
N THR A 297 -34.74 -33.12 0.41
CA THR A 297 -34.80 -33.49 1.82
C THR A 297 -33.70 -34.50 2.15
N ALA A 298 -32.84 -34.20 3.13
CA ALA A 298 -31.88 -35.14 3.68
C ALA A 298 -32.05 -35.27 5.20
N THR A 299 -32.23 -36.52 5.61
CA THR A 299 -32.58 -37.03 6.93
C THR A 299 -31.42 -36.91 7.92
N LYS A 300 -31.79 -36.61 9.17
CA LYS A 300 -30.93 -36.47 10.35
C LYS A 300 -30.38 -37.83 10.77
N THR A 301 -29.05 -37.99 10.80
CA THR A 301 -28.38 -39.13 11.44
C THR A 301 -27.28 -38.63 12.37
N THR A 302 -27.43 -39.02 13.63
CA THR A 302 -26.55 -38.77 14.77
C THR A 302 -25.40 -39.78 14.76
N THR A 303 -24.15 -39.34 14.87
CA THR A 303 -23.03 -40.23 15.23
C THR A 303 -21.99 -39.53 16.10
N THR A 304 -21.58 -40.29 17.09
CA THR A 304 -20.82 -40.01 18.31
C THR A 304 -19.35 -39.62 18.13
N SER A 305 -18.88 -38.78 19.06
CA SER A 305 -17.49 -38.38 19.28
C SER A 305 -16.58 -39.54 19.65
N SER A 306 -15.33 -39.51 19.17
CA SER A 306 -14.20 -40.25 19.74
C SER A 306 -12.95 -39.37 19.78
N THR A 307 -12.53 -39.06 21.00
CA THR A 307 -11.31 -38.36 21.39
C THR A 307 -10.08 -39.19 21.02
N LYS A 308 -9.06 -38.59 20.39
CA LYS A 308 -7.75 -39.23 20.27
C LYS A 308 -6.63 -38.21 20.51
N THR A 309 -5.93 -38.45 21.60
CA THR A 309 -4.72 -37.79 22.10
C THR A 309 -3.55 -38.00 21.15
N THR A 310 -2.83 -36.94 20.79
CA THR A 310 -1.53 -37.04 20.09
C THR A 310 -0.51 -36.12 20.75
N THR A 311 0.54 -36.77 21.25
CA THR A 311 1.73 -36.27 21.94
C THR A 311 2.67 -35.47 21.03
N THR A 312 3.10 -34.31 21.54
CA THR A 312 4.14 -33.43 21.00
C THR A 312 5.53 -34.08 21.11
N LYS A 313 6.30 -34.11 20.02
CA LYS A 313 7.74 -34.41 20.03
C LYS A 313 8.50 -33.26 19.36
N THR A 314 9.28 -32.57 20.18
CA THR A 314 10.23 -31.52 19.83
C THR A 314 11.50 -32.14 19.24
N THR A 315 11.89 -31.73 18.03
CA THR A 315 13.18 -32.09 17.43
C THR A 315 13.96 -30.81 17.17
N THR A 316 14.98 -30.58 17.98
CA THR A 316 15.96 -29.51 17.86
C THR A 316 17.14 -29.97 16.99
N THR A 317 17.39 -29.27 15.88
CA THR A 317 18.57 -29.48 15.03
C THR A 317 19.40 -28.19 15.01
N PRO A 318 20.73 -28.23 15.28
CA PRO A 318 21.55 -27.03 15.30
C PRO A 318 21.99 -26.62 13.89
N VAL A 319 21.73 -25.37 13.49
CA VAL A 319 22.22 -24.79 12.24
C VAL A 319 23.62 -24.21 12.46
N LYS A 320 24.57 -24.71 11.67
CA LYS A 320 25.98 -24.35 11.66
C LYS A 320 26.20 -23.04 10.89
N THR A 321 26.65 -22.01 11.58
CA THR A 321 27.11 -20.73 11.03
C THR A 321 28.33 -20.96 10.14
N THR A 322 28.25 -20.54 8.88
CA THR A 322 29.41 -20.51 7.97
C THR A 322 29.60 -19.07 7.49
N THR A 323 30.68 -18.46 7.96
CA THR A 323 31.15 -17.13 7.60
C THR A 323 31.90 -17.21 6.26
N THR A 324 31.45 -16.47 5.25
CA THR A 324 32.21 -16.31 4.00
C THR A 324 32.35 -14.84 3.65
N THR A 325 33.56 -14.34 3.89
CA THR A 325 34.13 -13.09 3.36
C THR A 325 34.78 -13.36 2.00
N THR A 326 34.37 -12.68 0.93
CA THR A 326 35.17 -12.38 -0.30
C THR A 326 34.41 -11.34 -1.14
N LYS A 327 34.90 -10.11 -1.32
CA LYS A 327 35.87 -9.60 -2.33
C LYS A 327 35.28 -9.47 -3.76
N SER A 328 35.30 -8.24 -4.28
CA SER A 328 34.83 -7.76 -5.59
C SER A 328 34.92 -8.77 -6.73
N SER A 329 33.76 -9.06 -7.33
CA SER A 329 33.64 -9.56 -8.70
C SER A 329 33.03 -8.45 -9.57
N SER A 330 33.71 -8.15 -10.67
CA SER A 330 33.32 -7.24 -11.76
C SER A 330 32.12 -7.77 -12.57
N GLY A 331 31.01 -8.06 -11.89
CA GLY A 331 29.71 -8.27 -12.52
C GLY A 331 28.96 -6.95 -12.57
N GLY A 332 28.25 -6.69 -13.67
CA GLY A 332 27.30 -5.57 -13.70
C GLY A 332 26.30 -5.66 -12.56
N SER A 333 25.61 -4.56 -12.25
CA SER A 333 24.52 -4.54 -11.29
C SER A 333 23.48 -5.61 -11.70
N PRO A 334 22.95 -6.42 -10.75
CA PRO A 334 21.92 -7.40 -11.07
C PRO A 334 20.70 -6.71 -11.71
N LEU A 335 19.83 -7.50 -12.37
CA LEU A 335 18.53 -7.00 -12.83
C LEU A 335 17.84 -6.31 -11.64
N TYR A 336 17.28 -5.12 -11.88
CA TYR A 336 16.69 -4.21 -10.89
C TYR A 336 17.64 -3.55 -9.88
N GLY A 337 18.95 -3.83 -9.91
CA GLY A 337 19.92 -3.10 -9.10
C GLY A 337 20.24 -1.70 -9.67
N GLN A 338 20.74 -0.80 -8.83
CA GLN A 338 21.21 0.51 -9.25
C GLN A 338 22.46 0.38 -10.15
N CYS A 339 22.43 1.04 -11.30
CA CYS A 339 23.51 1.02 -12.29
C CYS A 339 24.01 2.42 -12.66
N GLY A 340 23.58 3.45 -11.94
CA GLY A 340 24.00 4.83 -12.22
C GLY A 340 23.42 5.84 -11.24
N GLY A 341 23.93 7.07 -11.33
CA GLY A 341 23.58 8.17 -10.44
C GLY A 341 24.81 9.00 -10.06
N ALA A 342 24.63 10.30 -9.81
CA ALA A 342 25.71 11.24 -9.54
C ALA A 342 26.58 10.87 -8.32
N THR A 343 26.05 10.08 -7.38
CA THR A 343 26.78 9.59 -6.20
C THR A 343 26.97 8.08 -6.19
N TRP A 344 26.62 7.37 -7.28
CA TRP A 344 26.73 5.92 -7.37
C TRP A 344 28.18 5.49 -7.61
N THR A 345 28.72 4.66 -6.71
CA THR A 345 30.08 4.11 -6.79
C THR A 345 30.12 2.62 -7.15
N GLY A 346 28.94 2.00 -7.36
CA GLY A 346 28.81 0.61 -7.75
C GLY A 346 28.90 0.40 -9.27
N PRO A 347 28.54 -0.82 -9.76
CA PRO A 347 28.62 -1.14 -11.18
C PRO A 347 27.78 -0.19 -12.02
N THR A 348 28.33 0.30 -13.14
CA THR A 348 27.62 1.18 -14.09
C THR A 348 27.03 0.44 -15.30
N THR A 349 27.22 -0.88 -15.33
CA THR A 349 26.66 -1.80 -16.33
C THR A 349 25.73 -2.77 -15.64
N CYS A 350 24.86 -3.42 -16.40
CA CYS A 350 23.91 -4.40 -15.90
C CYS A 350 24.38 -5.82 -16.21
N ALA A 351 24.32 -6.71 -15.22
CA ALA A 351 24.54 -8.15 -15.42
C ALA A 351 23.40 -8.75 -16.26
N GLN A 352 22.20 -8.19 -16.14
CA GLN A 352 21.02 -8.49 -16.96
C GLN A 352 20.21 -7.21 -17.14
N GLY A 353 19.62 -7.02 -18.32
CA GLY A 353 18.88 -5.81 -18.67
C GLY A 353 19.76 -4.66 -19.17
N THR A 354 19.16 -3.48 -19.32
CA THR A 354 19.82 -2.23 -19.74
C THR A 354 19.78 -1.22 -18.62
N CYS A 355 20.90 -0.53 -18.39
CA CYS A 355 20.94 0.55 -17.41
C CYS A 355 20.08 1.72 -17.88
N THR A 356 18.87 1.82 -17.34
CA THR A 356 17.90 2.83 -17.71
C THR A 356 18.02 4.00 -16.75
N TYR A 357 18.30 5.17 -17.32
CA TYR A 357 18.35 6.41 -16.57
C TYR A 357 16.98 6.73 -15.98
N SER A 358 16.92 6.94 -14.67
CA SER A 358 15.70 7.40 -13.99
C SER A 358 15.79 8.88 -13.65
N ASN A 359 16.84 9.28 -12.93
CA ASN A 359 17.10 10.66 -12.54
C ASN A 359 18.62 10.90 -12.33
N PRO A 360 19.07 12.14 -12.09
CA PRO A 360 20.51 12.44 -12.00
C PRO A 360 21.26 11.64 -10.94
N TYR A 361 20.56 11.11 -9.93
CA TYR A 361 21.13 10.37 -8.80
C TYR A 361 20.84 8.86 -8.86
N TYR A 362 20.08 8.39 -9.86
CA TYR A 362 19.66 6.99 -9.92
C TYR A 362 19.38 6.52 -11.36
N SER A 363 19.99 5.40 -11.72
CA SER A 363 19.66 4.58 -12.90
C SER A 363 19.53 3.13 -12.46
N GLN A 364 18.66 2.35 -13.10
CA GLN A 364 18.37 0.96 -12.72
C GLN A 364 18.52 0.01 -13.90
N CYS A 365 18.97 -1.22 -13.64
CA CYS A 365 18.95 -2.29 -14.63
C CYS A 365 17.52 -2.80 -14.85
N LEU A 366 17.01 -2.70 -16.08
CA LEU A 366 15.67 -3.17 -16.47
C LEU A 366 15.70 -4.10 -17.68
#